data_AF-A0A7C2IDK4-F1
#
_entry.id   AF-A0A7C2IDK4-F1
#
_cell.length_a   1.000
_cell.length_b   1.000
_cell.length_c   1.000
_cell.angle_alpha   90.00
_cell.angle_beta   90.00
_cell.angle_gamma   90.00
#
_symmetry.space_group_name_H-M   'P 1'
#
loop_
_entity.id
_entity.type
_entity.pdbx_description
1 polymer ?
#
loop_
_entity_poly.entity_id
_entity_poly.type
_entity_poly.pdbx_seq_one_letter_code
_entity_poly.pdbx_strand_id
1 'polypeptide(L)'
;MSMTHAVPIPPPGFDDLPVDEQVEYVQSLWERISARPEDVAVPDWHRAVIRERLVQLDANPQAGCSWSEVRDDLLRRLRGIKR
;
A
#
# COMPACT_ATOMS: atom_id res chain seq x y z
N MET A 1 -30.48 6.10 12.13
CA MET A 1 -29.46 6.86 12.88
C MET A 1 -28.25 5.95 13.04
N SER A 2 -27.22 6.07 12.19
CA SER A 2 -26.00 5.27 12.36
C SER A 2 -25.15 5.95 13.43
N MET A 3 -24.99 5.28 14.57
CA MET A 3 -24.04 5.72 15.59
C MET A 3 -22.63 5.49 15.04
N THR A 4 -21.98 6.56 14.58
CA THR A 4 -20.54 6.58 14.37
C THR A 4 -19.86 6.28 15.70
N HIS A 5 -19.45 5.03 15.90
CA HIS A 5 -18.53 4.70 16.97
C HIS A 5 -17.17 5.23 16.52
N ALA A 6 -16.79 6.39 17.04
CA ALA A 6 -15.47 6.96 16.80
C ALA A 6 -14.46 6.04 17.49
N VAL A 7 -13.75 5.24 16.70
CA VAL A 7 -12.55 4.55 17.19
C VAL A 7 -11.47 5.62 17.35
N PRO A 8 -10.84 5.77 18.53
CA PRO A 8 -9.69 6.65 18.70
C PRO A 8 -8.58 6.26 17.72
N ILE A 9 -7.93 7.26 17.11
CA ILE A 9 -6.87 7.06 16.11
C ILE A 9 -5.57 7.67 16.68
N PRO A 10 -4.53 6.87 16.96
CA PRO A 10 -4.52 5.40 16.91
C PRO A 10 -5.28 4.78 18.10
N PRO A 11 -5.63 3.47 18.05
CA PRO A 11 -6.29 2.80 19.17
C PRO A 11 -5.38 2.76 20.41
N PRO A 12 -5.94 2.74 21.65
CA PRO A 12 -5.14 2.69 22.87
C PRO A 12 -4.15 1.53 22.85
N GLY A 13 -2.93 1.80 23.30
CA GLY A 13 -1.82 0.83 23.31
C GLY A 13 -1.06 0.70 22.00
N PHE A 14 -1.52 1.30 20.90
CA PHE A 14 -0.79 1.26 19.61
C PHE A 14 0.57 1.96 19.70
N ASP A 15 0.63 3.14 20.30
CA ASP A 15 1.88 3.91 20.43
C ASP A 15 2.88 3.28 21.41
N ASP A 16 2.44 2.34 22.25
CA ASP A 16 3.30 1.58 23.16
C ASP A 16 3.97 0.37 22.47
N LEU A 17 3.51 0.01 21.27
CA LEU A 17 4.10 -1.08 20.48
C LEU A 17 5.45 -0.67 19.89
N PRO A 18 6.44 -1.58 19.83
CA PRO A 18 7.58 -1.44 18.94
C PRO A 18 7.16 -1.13 17.49
N VAL A 19 7.98 -0.39 16.74
CA VAL A 19 7.64 0.06 15.38
C VAL A 19 7.35 -1.12 14.43
N ASP A 20 8.06 -2.23 14.58
CA ASP A 20 7.81 -3.45 13.81
C ASP A 20 6.45 -4.07 14.13
N GLU A 21 6.04 -4.08 15.41
CA GLU A 21 4.71 -4.52 15.83
C GLU A 21 3.59 -3.56 15.38
N GLN A 22 3.85 -2.25 15.35
CA GLN A 22 2.92 -1.26 14.76
C GLN A 22 2.69 -1.53 13.28
N VAL A 23 3.76 -1.80 12.52
CA VAL A 23 3.67 -2.13 11.10
C VAL A 23 2.89 -3.43 10.91
N GLU A 24 3.20 -4.48 11.67
CA GLU A 24 2.50 -5.77 11.61
C GLU A 24 1.01 -5.62 11.94
N TYR A 25 0.67 -4.81 12.94
CA TYR A 25 -0.71 -4.50 13.29
C TYR A 25 -1.47 -3.83 12.13
N VAL A 26 -0.87 -2.82 11.50
CA VAL A 26 -1.47 -2.16 10.33
C VAL A 26 -1.62 -3.13 9.16
N GLN A 27 -0.65 -4.01 8.92
CA GLN A 27 -0.74 -5.04 7.89
C GLN A 27 -1.88 -6.03 8.17
N SER A 28 -1.99 -6.53 9.40
CA SER A 28 -3.07 -7.44 9.81
C SER A 28 -4.46 -6.82 9.62
N LEU A 29 -4.61 -5.52 9.93
CA LEU A 29 -5.84 -4.79 9.66
C LEU A 29 -6.11 -4.68 8.15
N TRP A 30 -5.08 -4.37 7.37
CA TRP A 30 -5.19 -4.29 5.92
C TRP A 30 -5.57 -5.64 5.29
N GLU A 31 -4.97 -6.74 5.72
CA GLU A 31 -5.34 -8.10 5.29
C GLU A 31 -6.80 -8.39 5.59
N ARG A 32 -7.27 -8.04 6.79
CA ARG A 32 -8.68 -8.20 7.17
C ARG A 32 -9.63 -7.38 6.29
N ILE A 33 -9.28 -6.13 5.98
CA ILE A 33 -10.08 -5.25 5.11
C ILE A 33 -10.11 -5.80 3.68
N SER A 34 -8.95 -6.22 3.17
CA SER A 34 -8.78 -6.69 1.80
C SER A 34 -9.22 -8.14 1.56
N ALA A 35 -9.53 -8.90 2.62
CA ALA A 35 -10.05 -10.26 2.55
C ALA A 35 -11.37 -10.37 1.77
N ARG A 36 -12.11 -9.26 1.62
CA ARG A 36 -13.35 -9.17 0.86
C ARG A 36 -13.24 -8.07 -0.20
N PRO A 37 -12.50 -8.32 -1.29
CA PRO A 37 -12.20 -7.29 -2.28
C PRO A 37 -13.46 -6.73 -2.96
N GLU A 38 -14.56 -7.48 -3.00
CA GLU A 38 -15.85 -7.03 -3.50
C GLU A 38 -16.50 -5.92 -2.66
N ASP A 39 -16.19 -5.86 -1.37
CA ASP A 39 -16.69 -4.82 -0.46
C ASP A 39 -15.87 -3.51 -0.58
N VAL A 40 -14.70 -3.57 -1.23
CA VAL A 40 -13.85 -2.40 -1.44
C VAL A 40 -14.30 -1.69 -2.71
N ALA A 41 -15.06 -0.60 -2.53
CA ALA A 41 -15.46 0.23 -3.65
C ALA A 41 -14.25 0.72 -4.45
N VAL A 42 -14.36 0.68 -5.77
CA VAL A 42 -13.37 1.24 -6.69
C VAL A 42 -13.97 2.48 -7.35
N PRO A 43 -13.75 3.69 -6.78
CA PRO A 43 -14.21 4.94 -7.36
C PRO A 43 -13.74 5.10 -8.81
N ASP A 44 -14.55 5.77 -9.63
CA ASP A 44 -14.24 5.96 -11.05
C ASP A 44 -12.92 6.70 -11.27
N TRP A 45 -12.52 7.57 -10.33
CA TRP A 45 -11.24 8.27 -10.42
C TRP A 45 -10.04 7.32 -10.25
N HIS A 46 -10.15 6.22 -9.48
CA HIS A 46 -9.10 5.19 -9.43
C HIS A 46 -8.90 4.60 -10.84
N ARG A 47 -10.01 4.27 -11.52
CA ARG A 47 -9.98 3.71 -12.87
C ARG A 47 -9.41 4.70 -13.88
N ALA A 48 -9.73 5.98 -13.73
CA ALA A 48 -9.20 7.05 -14.57
C ALA A 48 -7.67 7.15 -14.45
N VAL A 49 -7.14 7.16 -13.22
CA VAL A 49 -5.68 7.18 -12.97
C VAL A 49 -4.99 5.96 -13.56
N ILE A 50 -5.57 4.76 -13.41
CA ILE A 50 -5.01 3.54 -14.00
C ILE A 50 -4.94 3.65 -15.53
N ARG A 51 -6.03 4.08 -16.18
CA ARG A 51 -6.04 4.29 -17.63
C ARG A 51 -5.00 5.31 -18.09
N GLU A 52 -4.90 6.44 -17.39
CA GLU A 52 -3.91 7.47 -17.70
C GLU A 52 -2.48 6.91 -17.65
N ARG A 53 -2.15 6.19 -16.58
CA ARG A 53 -0.82 5.59 -16.41
C ARG A 53 -0.52 4.51 -17.46
N LEU A 54 -1.51 3.72 -17.86
CA LEU A 54 -1.34 2.73 -18.92
C LEU A 54 -1.07 3.41 -20.28
N VAL A 55 -1.82 4.46 -20.62
CA VAL A 55 -1.58 5.23 -21.86
C VAL A 55 -0.19 5.85 -21.86
N GLN A 56 0.27 6.39 -20.73
CA GLN A 56 1.62 6.93 -20.59
C GLN A 56 2.70 5.85 -20.78
N LEU A 57 2.47 4.66 -20.22
CA LEU A 57 3.39 3.52 -20.37
C LEU A 57 3.42 3.02 -21.83
N ASP A 58 2.29 2.95 -22.51
CA ASP A 58 2.22 2.56 -23.92
C ASP A 58 2.95 3.58 -24.82
N ALA A 59 2.80 4.88 -24.52
CA ALA A 59 3.47 5.95 -25.25
C ALA A 59 4.99 6.02 -24.98
N ASN A 60 5.42 5.61 -23.78
CA ASN A 60 6.83 5.52 -23.41
C ASN A 60 7.10 4.27 -22.56
N PRO A 61 7.37 3.10 -23.20
CA PRO A 61 7.59 1.85 -22.48
C PRO A 61 8.77 1.88 -21.51
N GLN A 62 9.73 2.80 -21.71
CA GLN A 62 10.89 2.96 -20.84
C GLN A 62 10.59 3.79 -19.58
N ALA A 63 9.40 4.40 -19.47
CA ALA A 63 8.96 5.11 -18.27
C ALA A 63 8.55 4.18 -17.12
N GLY A 64 8.35 2.89 -17.41
CA GLY A 64 8.01 1.88 -16.42
C GLY A 64 9.01 0.73 -16.41
N CYS A 65 9.03 -0.01 -15.31
CA CYS A 65 9.73 -1.28 -15.21
C CYS A 65 8.89 -2.25 -14.38
N SER A 66 9.21 -3.53 -14.49
CA SER A 66 8.54 -4.56 -13.70
C SER A 66 8.83 -4.36 -12.21
N TRP A 67 7.90 -4.81 -11.37
CA TRP A 67 8.11 -4.82 -9.93
C TRP A 67 9.36 -5.61 -9.52
N SER A 68 9.66 -6.71 -10.21
CA SER A 68 10.88 -7.50 -10.00
C SER A 68 12.15 -6.67 -10.18
N GLU A 69 12.22 -5.86 -11.24
CA GLU A 69 13.39 -5.01 -11.50
C GLU A 69 13.58 -3.95 -10.41
N VAL A 70 12.49 -3.31 -9.97
CA VAL A 70 12.51 -2.35 -8.86
C VAL A 70 12.97 -3.01 -7.57
N ARG A 71 12.37 -4.16 -7.22
CA ARG A 71 12.71 -4.90 -6.00
C ARG A 71 14.18 -5.32 -6.00
N ASP A 72 14.66 -5.86 -7.11
CA ASP A 72 16.03 -6.35 -7.22
C ASP A 72 17.05 -5.20 -7.12
N ASP A 73 16.72 -4.03 -7.68
CA ASP A 73 17.50 -2.81 -7.53
C ASP A 73 17.54 -2.32 -6.07
N LEU A 74 16.40 -2.25 -5.39
CA LEU A 74 16.32 -1.86 -3.98
C LEU A 74 17.16 -2.80 -3.09
N LEU A 75 17.02 -4.11 -3.29
CA LEU A 75 17.81 -5.11 -2.55
C LEU A 75 19.31 -4.97 -2.82
N ARG A 76 19.70 -4.63 -4.06
CA ARG A 76 21.10 -4.34 -4.40
C ARG A 76 21.62 -3.12 -3.65
N ARG A 77 20.87 -2.02 -3.62
CA ARG A 77 21.23 -0.79 -2.90
C ARG A 77 21.37 -1.03 -1.40
N LEU A 78 20.42 -1.74 -0.79
CA LEU A 78 20.46 -2.07 0.64
C LEU A 78 21.70 -2.91 1.03
N ARG A 79 22.16 -3.81 0.15
CA ARG A 79 23.41 -4.56 0.38
C ARG A 79 24.65 -3.69 0.27
N GLY A 80 24.66 -2.70 -0.63
CA GLY A 80 25.76 -1.76 -0.80
C GLY A 80 25.94 -0.82 0.40
N ILE A 81 24.84 -0.43 1.06
CA ILE A 81 24.86 0.42 2.26
C ILE A 81 25.43 -0.31 3.49
N LYS A 82 25.34 -1.64 3.53
CA LYS A 82 25.83 -2.46 4.65
C LYS A 82 27.33 -2.82 4.57
N ARG A 83 28.07 -2.33 3.57
CA ARG A 83 29.52 -2.59 3.40
C ARG A 83 30.38 -1.41 3.81
#